data_AF-B9XGA2-F1
#
_entry.id   AF-B9XGA2-F1
#
_cell.length_a   1.000
_cell.length_b   1.000
_cell.length_c   1.000
_cell.angle_alpha   90.00
_cell.angle_beta   90.00
_cell.angle_gamma   90.00
#
_symmetry.space_group_name_H-M   'P 1'
#
loop_
_entity.id
_entity.type
_entity.pdbx_description
1 polymer ?
#
loop_
_entity_poly.entity_id
_entity_poly.type
_entity_poly.pdbx_seq_one_letter_code
_entity_poly.pdbx_strand_id
1 'polypeptide(L)'
;MMLPNLQALSQNFSTVYEVVIRRHFAYYDFMITSKTYLHQKLLTCVVILLGLSQIARAADLTAFDLIKEGNRYIGEESKDKVVQIRSEKSVGSLTPNIWYIVYYDPDATFKATQVKFGAGKKLELKHPMRMLEPVTGEDKKLDRKKMNVDSDKALKTATSEPLLANLKLTASQMWLQRGEEGPVWKVRLWATKLRNPERDADVGDVYVSADDGKVVRSDLHINKVD
;
A
#
# COMPACT_ATOMS: atom_id res chain seq x y z
N MET A 1 -93.01 -42.27 31.27
CA MET A 1 -92.90 -41.24 30.22
C MET A 1 -91.73 -40.34 30.62
N MET A 2 -90.71 -40.22 29.76
CA MET A 2 -89.32 -39.90 30.13
C MET A 2 -89.02 -38.41 30.34
N LEU A 3 -88.19 -38.10 31.34
CA LEU A 3 -87.50 -36.81 31.52
C LEU A 3 -86.27 -36.71 30.58
N PRO A 4 -85.96 -35.53 30.01
CA PRO A 4 -84.75 -35.35 29.22
C PRO A 4 -83.47 -35.31 30.08
N ASN A 5 -82.44 -35.90 29.51
CA ASN A 5 -81.15 -36.25 30.10
C ASN A 5 -80.25 -35.01 30.32
N LEU A 6 -79.97 -34.69 31.59
CA LEU A 6 -79.15 -33.55 32.04
C LEU A 6 -77.65 -33.66 31.68
N GLN A 7 -77.19 -34.78 31.11
CA GLN A 7 -75.79 -34.97 30.71
C GLN A 7 -75.37 -34.13 29.48
N ALA A 8 -76.30 -33.67 28.63
CA ALA A 8 -75.96 -32.97 27.40
C ALA A 8 -75.55 -31.50 27.60
N LEU A 9 -75.88 -30.89 28.74
CA LEU A 9 -75.58 -29.47 28.99
C LEU A 9 -74.21 -29.23 29.64
N SER A 10 -73.59 -30.22 30.28
CA SER A 10 -72.28 -30.03 30.92
C SER A 10 -71.09 -30.12 29.94
N GLN A 11 -71.23 -30.80 28.80
CA GLN A 11 -70.14 -30.96 27.84
C GLN A 11 -69.87 -29.70 27.01
N ASN A 12 -70.88 -28.88 26.73
CA ASN A 12 -70.71 -27.69 25.90
C ASN A 12 -69.99 -26.53 26.60
N PHE A 13 -70.05 -26.45 27.94
CA PHE A 13 -69.34 -25.38 28.66
C PHE A 13 -67.83 -25.62 28.75
N SER A 14 -67.37 -26.88 28.82
CA SER A 14 -65.93 -27.19 28.90
C SER A 14 -65.18 -26.83 27.61
N THR A 15 -65.80 -27.04 26.44
CA THR A 15 -65.12 -26.84 25.15
C THR A 15 -64.95 -25.37 24.79
N VAL A 16 -65.88 -24.50 25.21
CA VAL A 16 -65.80 -23.06 24.90
C VAL A 16 -64.71 -22.38 25.73
N TYR A 17 -64.53 -22.77 27.00
CA TYR A 17 -63.48 -22.20 27.85
C TYR A 17 -62.06 -22.60 27.41
N GLU A 18 -61.84 -23.84 26.96
CA GLU A 18 -60.52 -24.25 26.46
C GLU A 18 -60.10 -23.53 25.17
N VAL A 19 -61.04 -23.25 24.26
CA VAL A 19 -60.73 -22.60 22.98
C VAL A 19 -60.36 -21.13 23.16
N VAL A 20 -61.00 -20.43 24.10
CA VAL A 20 -60.71 -19.01 24.36
C VAL A 20 -59.36 -18.83 25.06
N ILE A 21 -59.01 -19.72 26.00
CA ILE A 21 -57.72 -19.65 26.72
C ILE A 21 -56.55 -19.99 25.79
N ARG A 22 -56.69 -21.00 24.91
CA ARG A 22 -55.62 -21.34 23.95
C ARG A 22 -55.33 -20.24 22.92
N ARG A 23 -56.33 -19.45 22.52
CA ARG A 23 -56.11 -18.34 21.58
C ARG A 23 -55.42 -17.13 22.21
N HIS A 24 -55.62 -16.88 23.51
CA HIS A 24 -54.96 -15.77 24.20
C HIS A 24 -53.46 -16.03 24.44
N PHE A 25 -53.06 -17.26 24.75
CA PHE A 25 -51.64 -17.60 24.95
C PHE A 25 -50.83 -17.57 23.63
N ALA A 26 -51.41 -18.04 22.52
CA ALA A 26 -50.72 -18.04 21.23
C ALA A 26 -50.40 -16.63 20.69
N TYR A 27 -51.19 -15.61 21.07
CA TYR A 27 -50.98 -14.24 20.63
C TYR A 27 -49.83 -13.55 21.40
N TYR A 28 -49.65 -13.89 22.68
CA TYR A 28 -48.55 -13.34 23.49
C TYR A 28 -47.19 -13.97 23.16
N ASP A 29 -47.14 -15.28 22.92
CA ASP A 29 -45.88 -15.95 22.55
C ASP A 29 -45.36 -15.52 21.16
N PHE A 30 -46.26 -15.24 20.21
CA PHE A 30 -45.87 -14.75 18.88
C PHE A 30 -45.30 -13.32 18.90
N MET A 31 -45.79 -12.45 19.79
CA MET A 31 -45.28 -11.07 19.89
C MET A 31 -43.95 -10.94 20.64
N ILE A 32 -43.64 -11.82 21.60
CA ILE A 32 -42.37 -11.76 22.33
C ILE A 32 -41.24 -12.37 21.48
N THR A 33 -41.53 -13.41 20.69
CA THR A 33 -40.53 -14.10 19.86
C THR A 33 -40.14 -13.32 18.60
N SER A 34 -41.01 -12.44 18.09
CA SER A 34 -40.73 -11.64 16.88
C SER A 34 -39.82 -10.43 17.15
N LYS A 35 -39.83 -9.85 18.36
CA LYS A 35 -38.95 -8.70 18.71
C LYS A 35 -37.50 -9.10 18.94
N THR A 36 -37.24 -10.30 19.47
CA THR A 36 -35.88 -10.80 19.74
C THR A 36 -35.14 -11.20 18.46
N TYR A 37 -35.83 -11.82 17.50
CA TYR A 37 -35.23 -12.20 16.20
C TYR A 37 -34.86 -11.00 15.31
N LEU A 38 -35.63 -9.91 15.37
CA LEU A 38 -35.37 -8.71 14.56
C LEU A 38 -34.14 -7.95 15.07
N HIS A 39 -34.00 -7.82 16.40
CA HIS A 39 -32.83 -7.18 17.01
C HIS A 39 -31.54 -8.00 16.87
N GLN A 40 -31.64 -9.33 16.87
CA GLN A 40 -30.49 -10.21 16.69
C GLN A 40 -29.99 -10.22 15.24
N LYS A 41 -30.87 -10.09 14.23
CA LYS A 41 -30.45 -9.95 12.83
C LYS A 41 -29.91 -8.55 12.51
N LEU A 42 -30.44 -7.49 13.13
CA LEU A 42 -29.93 -6.13 12.93
C LEU A 42 -28.52 -5.95 13.51
N LEU A 43 -28.21 -6.55 14.67
CA LEU A 43 -26.88 -6.49 15.26
C LEU A 43 -25.82 -7.23 14.41
N THR A 44 -26.16 -8.37 13.82
CA THR A 44 -25.21 -9.14 13.00
C THR A 44 -24.89 -8.44 11.67
N CYS A 45 -25.84 -7.70 11.08
CA CYS A 45 -25.58 -6.92 9.86
C CYS A 45 -24.63 -5.73 10.10
N VAL A 46 -24.66 -5.10 11.27
CA VAL A 46 -23.79 -3.94 11.58
C VAL A 46 -22.33 -4.37 11.84
N VAL A 47 -22.11 -5.54 12.43
CA VAL A 47 -20.73 -6.06 12.64
C VAL A 47 -20.07 -6.50 11.34
N ILE A 48 -20.83 -7.03 10.36
CA ILE A 48 -20.28 -7.41 9.05
C ILE A 48 -19.97 -6.17 8.18
N LEU A 49 -20.76 -5.10 8.30
CA LEU A 49 -20.52 -3.85 7.54
C LEU A 49 -19.35 -3.01 8.07
N LEU A 50 -18.99 -3.14 9.35
CA LEU A 50 -17.82 -2.46 9.93
C LEU A 50 -16.52 -3.26 9.78
N GLY A 51 -16.59 -4.60 9.65
CA GLY A 51 -15.40 -5.47 9.51
C GLY A 51 -14.71 -5.45 8.14
N LEU A 52 -15.32 -4.86 7.11
CA LEU A 52 -14.79 -4.83 5.73
C LEU A 52 -14.01 -3.55 5.37
N SER A 53 -13.83 -2.60 6.30
CA SER A 53 -13.25 -1.28 5.99
C SER A 53 -11.76 -1.12 6.34
N GLN A 54 -11.09 -2.19 6.78
CA GLN A 54 -9.64 -2.17 6.96
C GLN A 54 -8.94 -3.22 6.09
N ILE A 55 -9.15 -3.13 4.78
CA ILE A 55 -8.02 -3.40 3.88
C ILE A 55 -7.07 -2.23 4.11
N ALA A 56 -6.23 -2.34 5.14
CA ALA A 56 -5.00 -1.58 5.17
C ALA A 56 -4.26 -1.97 3.89
N ARG A 57 -4.44 -1.20 2.81
CA ARG A 57 -3.38 -1.03 1.84
C ARG A 57 -2.22 -0.54 2.69
N ALA A 58 -1.32 -1.45 3.06
CA ALA A 58 -0.02 -1.06 3.57
C ALA A 58 0.49 -0.07 2.52
N ALA A 59 0.53 1.21 2.88
CA ALA A 59 1.07 2.22 1.99
C ALA A 59 2.47 1.73 1.63
N ASP A 60 2.77 1.64 0.33
CA ASP A 60 4.08 1.22 -0.12
C ASP A 60 5.10 2.15 0.54
N LEU A 61 6.00 1.58 1.34
CA LEU A 61 6.99 2.35 2.10
C LEU A 61 7.82 3.18 1.13
N THR A 62 8.02 4.46 1.47
CA THR A 62 8.90 5.33 0.70
C THR A 62 10.35 4.88 0.84
N ALA A 63 11.22 5.38 -0.04
CA ALA A 63 12.62 5.08 0.04
C ALA A 63 13.25 5.48 1.38
N PHE A 64 12.87 6.60 2.01
CA PHE A 64 13.42 6.95 3.32
C PHE A 64 12.82 6.16 4.47
N ASP A 65 11.57 5.70 4.35
CA ASP A 65 11.03 4.74 5.33
C ASP A 65 11.77 3.40 5.27
N LEU A 66 12.19 2.97 4.07
CA LEU A 66 13.05 1.81 3.91
C LEU A 66 14.47 1.99 4.46
N ILE A 67 14.95 3.24 4.63
CA ILE A 67 16.19 3.50 5.38
C ILE A 67 15.99 3.11 6.85
N LYS A 68 14.90 3.59 7.47
CA LYS A 68 14.58 3.30 8.86
C LYS A 68 14.39 1.79 9.08
N GLU A 69 13.69 1.14 8.16
CA GLU A 69 13.49 -0.31 8.23
C GLU A 69 14.80 -1.07 8.01
N GLY A 70 15.67 -0.61 7.09
CA GLY A 70 16.98 -1.22 6.85
C GLY A 70 17.95 -1.12 8.02
N ASN A 71 17.90 -0.02 8.79
CA ASN A 71 18.68 0.14 10.02
C ASN A 71 18.45 -1.00 11.04
N ARG A 72 17.34 -1.72 10.96
CA ARG A 72 17.04 -2.87 11.85
C ARG A 72 17.85 -4.13 11.52
N TYR A 73 18.48 -4.18 10.35
CA TYR A 73 19.13 -5.38 9.81
C TYR A 73 20.64 -5.25 9.61
N ILE A 74 21.20 -4.07 9.86
CA ILE A 74 22.62 -3.74 9.65
C ILE A 74 23.29 -3.42 10.98
N GLY A 75 24.62 -3.47 11.00
CA GLY A 75 25.42 -3.13 12.18
C GLY A 75 25.28 -1.65 12.58
N GLU A 76 25.55 -1.36 13.86
CA GLU A 76 25.37 -0.03 14.45
C GLU A 76 26.22 1.03 13.73
N GLU A 77 27.44 0.64 13.38
CA GLU A 77 28.38 1.43 12.63
C GLU A 77 27.95 1.72 11.18
N SER A 78 26.91 1.07 10.68
CA SER A 78 26.38 1.23 9.31
C SER A 78 25.07 2.03 9.26
N LYS A 79 24.36 2.18 10.38
CA LYS A 79 23.06 2.87 10.47
C LYS A 79 23.11 4.29 9.94
N ASP A 80 22.07 4.67 9.19
CA ASP A 80 21.87 5.98 8.55
C ASP A 80 22.97 6.44 7.57
N LYS A 81 24.01 5.62 7.33
CA LYS A 81 25.11 5.96 6.42
C LYS A 81 24.80 5.49 5.00
N VAL A 82 23.71 6.02 4.43
CA VAL A 82 23.28 5.66 3.08
C VAL A 82 24.27 6.18 2.04
N VAL A 83 24.61 5.32 1.09
CA VAL A 83 25.50 5.63 -0.04
C VAL A 83 24.71 5.72 -1.35
N GLN A 84 23.71 4.87 -1.52
CA GLN A 84 22.88 4.84 -2.72
C GLN A 84 21.51 4.24 -2.38
N ILE A 85 20.48 4.73 -3.07
CA ILE A 85 19.18 4.06 -3.15
C ILE A 85 18.86 3.82 -4.61
N ARG A 86 18.32 2.66 -4.96
CA ARG A 86 17.79 2.41 -6.29
C ARG A 86 16.57 1.50 -6.27
N SER A 87 15.71 1.64 -7.27
CA SER A 87 14.59 0.74 -7.48
C SER A 87 14.80 -0.15 -8.70
N GLU A 88 14.03 -1.23 -8.79
CA GLU A 88 13.73 -1.84 -10.09
C GLU A 88 12.71 -0.98 -10.85
N LYS A 89 12.58 -1.22 -12.16
CA LYS A 89 11.49 -0.64 -12.95
C LYS A 89 10.17 -1.15 -12.37
N SER A 90 9.24 -0.23 -12.09
CA SER A 90 7.93 -0.58 -11.58
C SER A 90 7.11 -1.36 -12.62
N VAL A 91 6.23 -2.24 -12.14
CA VAL A 91 5.34 -3.04 -12.98
C VAL A 91 3.90 -2.82 -12.52
N GLY A 92 3.01 -2.46 -13.46
CA GLY A 92 1.58 -2.24 -13.19
C GLY A 92 1.24 -0.96 -12.43
N SER A 93 2.23 -0.13 -12.06
CA SER A 93 2.04 1.19 -11.49
C SER A 93 3.27 2.08 -11.74
N LEU A 94 3.17 3.37 -11.42
CA LEU A 94 4.33 4.28 -11.43
C LEU A 94 5.20 4.18 -10.17
N THR A 95 4.69 3.59 -9.08
CA THR A 95 5.44 3.55 -7.82
C THR A 95 6.29 2.27 -7.78
N PRO A 96 7.62 2.36 -7.64
CA PRO A 96 8.45 1.18 -7.50
C PRO A 96 8.15 0.43 -6.19
N ASN A 97 8.06 -0.89 -6.26
CA ASN A 97 7.80 -1.76 -5.12
C ASN A 97 9.02 -2.60 -4.71
N ILE A 98 10.08 -2.65 -5.53
CA ILE A 98 11.35 -3.30 -5.22
C ILE A 98 12.43 -2.23 -5.13
N TRP A 99 13.10 -2.21 -3.98
CA TRP A 99 14.11 -1.22 -3.63
C TRP A 99 15.38 -1.88 -3.11
N TYR A 100 16.49 -1.19 -3.33
CA TYR A 100 17.80 -1.54 -2.82
C TYR A 100 18.34 -0.33 -2.07
N ILE A 101 18.55 -0.49 -0.76
CA ILE A 101 19.18 0.53 0.08
C ILE A 101 20.61 0.07 0.37
N VAL A 102 21.60 0.87 -0.05
CA VAL A 102 23.01 0.58 0.18
C VAL A 102 23.55 1.49 1.27
N TYR A 103 24.06 0.87 2.32
CA TYR A 103 24.71 1.51 3.45
C TYR A 103 26.23 1.38 3.32
N TYR A 104 26.93 2.39 3.81
CA TYR A 104 28.35 2.30 4.07
C TYR A 104 28.58 1.40 5.28
N ASP A 105 29.39 0.37 5.09
CA ASP A 105 29.72 -0.60 6.13
C ASP A 105 31.25 -0.66 6.27
N PRO A 106 31.85 -0.16 7.36
CA PRO A 106 33.30 -0.14 7.53
C PRO A 106 33.93 -1.53 7.64
N ASP A 107 33.16 -2.59 7.93
CA ASP A 107 33.67 -3.94 8.19
C ASP A 107 33.56 -4.83 6.95
N ALA A 108 32.69 -4.48 6.00
CA ALA A 108 32.57 -5.16 4.71
C ALA A 108 33.79 -4.93 3.80
N THR A 109 34.17 -5.95 3.02
CA THR A 109 35.30 -5.89 2.06
C THR A 109 35.21 -4.72 1.10
N PHE A 110 34.01 -4.45 0.56
CA PHE A 110 33.75 -3.35 -0.39
C PHE A 110 33.06 -2.16 0.24
N LYS A 111 33.19 -2.03 1.57
CA LYS A 111 32.64 -0.95 2.38
C LYS A 111 31.13 -0.71 2.20
N ALA A 112 30.38 -1.76 1.87
CA ALA A 112 28.99 -1.65 1.51
C ALA A 112 28.16 -2.85 1.99
N THR A 113 26.98 -2.53 2.51
CA THR A 113 25.93 -3.49 2.85
C THR A 113 24.64 -3.07 2.17
N GLN A 114 24.00 -3.99 1.44
CA GLN A 114 22.78 -3.73 0.68
C GLN A 114 21.62 -4.53 1.26
N VAL A 115 20.53 -3.82 1.54
CA VAL A 115 19.24 -4.44 1.89
C VAL A 115 18.30 -4.33 0.69
N LYS A 116 17.80 -5.47 0.21
CA LYS A 116 16.74 -5.52 -0.81
C LYS A 116 15.39 -5.57 -0.11
N PHE A 117 14.46 -4.75 -0.55
CA PHE A 117 13.08 -4.72 -0.11
C PHE A 117 12.14 -5.02 -1.26
N GLY A 118 11.01 -5.67 -0.95
CA GLY A 118 9.89 -5.88 -1.85
C GLY A 118 8.58 -5.67 -1.09
N ALA A 119 7.71 -4.81 -1.60
CA ALA A 119 6.46 -4.42 -0.95
C ALA A 119 6.66 -4.04 0.53
N GLY A 120 7.69 -3.24 0.80
CA GLY A 120 8.05 -2.77 2.14
C GLY A 120 8.73 -3.79 3.06
N LYS A 121 8.91 -5.05 2.63
CA LYS A 121 9.50 -6.12 3.46
C LYS A 121 10.91 -6.47 2.99
N LYS A 122 11.81 -6.75 3.93
CA LYS A 122 13.15 -7.25 3.62
C LYS A 122 13.05 -8.56 2.83
N LEU A 123 13.74 -8.62 1.71
CA LEU A 123 13.92 -9.81 0.89
C LEU A 123 15.33 -10.39 1.03
N GLU A 124 16.35 -9.53 1.05
CA GLU A 124 17.75 -9.95 1.00
C GLU A 124 18.63 -8.96 1.77
N LEU A 125 19.72 -9.46 2.37
CA LEU A 125 20.82 -8.66 2.89
C LEU A 125 22.12 -9.25 2.33
N LYS A 126 22.96 -8.43 1.71
CA LYS A 126 24.26 -8.88 1.18
C LYS A 126 25.31 -7.77 1.18
N HIS A 127 26.56 -8.17 0.96
CA HIS A 127 27.69 -7.28 0.70
C HIS A 127 27.98 -7.27 -0.81
N PRO A 128 27.52 -6.25 -1.56
CA PRO A 128 27.74 -6.20 -3.00
C PRO A 128 29.22 -6.05 -3.34
N MET A 129 29.67 -6.70 -4.41
CA MET A 129 30.99 -6.46 -5.00
C MET A 129 30.98 -5.10 -5.70
N ARG A 130 31.55 -4.08 -5.06
CA ARG A 130 31.62 -2.69 -5.54
C ARG A 130 33.06 -2.29 -5.85
N MET A 131 33.67 -2.99 -6.82
CA MET A 131 35.11 -2.86 -7.13
C MET A 131 35.50 -1.57 -7.87
N LEU A 132 34.56 -0.90 -8.55
CA LEU A 132 34.86 0.23 -9.44
C LEU A 132 34.36 1.58 -8.91
N GLU A 133 33.45 1.57 -7.94
CA GLU A 133 32.83 2.74 -7.35
C GLU A 133 33.74 3.67 -6.53
N PRO A 134 34.87 3.22 -5.93
CA PRO A 134 35.82 4.12 -5.30
C PRO A 134 36.44 5.14 -6.28
N VAL A 135 36.48 4.81 -7.58
CA VAL A 135 37.00 5.70 -8.62
C VAL A 135 35.96 6.76 -9.02
N THR A 136 34.67 6.42 -8.95
CA THR A 136 33.56 7.34 -9.28
C THR A 136 33.08 8.15 -8.08
N GLY A 137 33.52 7.82 -6.86
CA GLY A 137 33.09 8.45 -5.61
C GLY A 137 31.67 8.05 -5.18
N GLU A 138 31.09 7.03 -5.83
CA GLU A 138 29.78 6.46 -5.50
C GLU A 138 29.79 5.54 -4.26
N ASP A 139 30.95 5.40 -3.61
CA ASP A 139 31.18 4.75 -2.33
C ASP A 139 30.99 5.71 -1.14
N LYS A 140 30.98 7.03 -1.39
CA LYS A 140 30.85 8.04 -0.35
C LYS A 140 29.40 8.22 0.09
N LYS A 141 29.22 8.34 1.41
CA LYS A 141 27.92 8.62 2.05
C LYS A 141 27.24 9.84 1.44
N LEU A 142 25.93 9.75 1.29
CA LEU A 142 25.07 10.87 0.92
C LEU A 142 24.95 11.84 2.11
N ASP A 143 24.85 13.13 1.82
CA ASP A 143 24.62 14.13 2.86
C ASP A 143 23.17 14.05 3.35
N ARG A 144 22.98 13.43 4.52
CA ARG A 144 21.67 13.24 5.12
C ARG A 144 20.92 14.54 5.37
N LYS A 145 21.63 15.66 5.59
CA LYS A 145 21.01 16.97 5.84
C LYS A 145 20.31 17.53 4.59
N LYS A 146 20.70 17.06 3.40
CA LYS A 146 20.13 17.42 2.10
C LYS A 146 19.20 16.33 1.54
N MET A 147 18.70 15.43 2.39
CA MET A 147 17.75 14.38 2.03
C MET A 147 16.39 14.66 2.69
N ASN A 148 15.74 15.74 2.25
CA ASN A 148 14.48 16.25 2.78
C ASN A 148 13.28 15.89 1.89
N VAL A 149 13.52 15.52 0.63
CA VAL A 149 12.51 15.09 -0.35
C VAL A 149 12.67 13.60 -0.62
N ASP A 150 11.61 12.85 -0.32
CA ASP A 150 11.56 11.40 -0.48
C ASP A 150 11.04 11.01 -1.88
N SER A 151 11.03 9.71 -2.17
CA SER A 151 10.72 9.12 -3.47
C SER A 151 9.32 9.46 -3.98
N ASP A 152 8.32 9.57 -3.11
CA ASP A 152 6.95 9.89 -3.48
C ASP A 152 6.83 11.33 -4.02
N LYS A 153 7.40 12.30 -3.30
CA LYS A 153 7.42 13.71 -3.70
C LYS A 153 8.33 13.94 -4.91
N ALA A 154 9.47 13.23 -4.99
CA ALA A 154 10.33 13.28 -6.16
C ALA A 154 9.63 12.73 -7.41
N LEU A 155 8.95 11.59 -7.32
CA LEU A 155 8.18 11.01 -8.41
C LEU A 155 7.06 11.97 -8.84
N LYS A 156 6.29 12.51 -7.89
CA LYS A 156 5.22 13.49 -8.18
C LYS A 156 5.75 14.70 -8.94
N THR A 157 6.90 15.23 -8.52
CA THR A 157 7.56 16.37 -9.17
C THR A 157 7.96 16.00 -10.60
N ALA A 158 8.67 14.87 -10.77
CA ALA A 158 9.11 14.41 -12.08
C ALA A 158 7.95 14.17 -13.05
N THR A 159 6.85 13.58 -12.59
CA THR A 159 5.67 13.33 -13.44
C THR A 159 4.88 14.60 -13.77
N SER A 160 5.17 15.72 -13.10
CA SER A 160 4.53 17.02 -13.35
C SER A 160 5.24 17.85 -14.42
N GLU A 161 6.32 17.34 -15.02
CA GLU A 161 7.01 18.00 -16.13
C GLU A 161 6.04 18.26 -17.30
N PRO A 162 5.96 19.49 -17.84
CA PRO A 162 4.99 19.84 -18.88
C PRO A 162 5.06 18.95 -20.13
N LEU A 163 6.26 18.48 -20.50
CA LEU A 163 6.48 17.60 -21.65
C LEU A 163 5.81 16.23 -21.51
N LEU A 164 5.44 15.82 -20.29
CA LEU A 164 4.81 14.53 -20.01
C LEU A 164 3.29 14.61 -19.94
N ALA A 165 2.70 15.80 -19.95
CA ALA A 165 1.28 16.03 -19.62
C ALA A 165 0.30 15.22 -20.49
N ASN A 166 0.67 14.93 -21.75
CA ASN A 166 -0.16 14.19 -22.69
C ASN A 166 0.26 12.72 -22.85
N LEU A 167 1.22 12.25 -22.06
CA LEU A 167 1.71 10.88 -22.12
C LEU A 167 1.02 10.03 -21.06
N LYS A 168 0.62 8.83 -21.47
CA LYS A 168 0.21 7.79 -20.51
C LYS A 168 1.47 7.13 -19.94
N LEU A 169 1.94 7.63 -18.80
CA LEU A 169 3.07 7.03 -18.08
C LEU A 169 2.68 5.65 -17.53
N THR A 170 3.55 4.66 -17.72
CA THR A 170 3.28 3.25 -17.38
C THR A 170 4.17 2.71 -16.27
N ALA A 171 5.40 3.21 -16.17
CA ALA A 171 6.37 2.77 -15.18
C ALA A 171 7.36 3.87 -14.83
N SER A 172 8.03 3.70 -13.69
CA SER A 172 9.19 4.49 -13.30
C SER A 172 10.31 3.61 -12.75
N GLN A 173 11.51 4.17 -12.72
CA GLN A 173 12.65 3.62 -12.00
C GLN A 173 13.42 4.77 -11.37
N MET A 174 13.86 4.60 -10.14
CA MET A 174 14.38 5.69 -9.33
C MET A 174 15.75 5.36 -8.76
N TRP A 175 16.61 6.38 -8.69
CA TRP A 175 17.89 6.33 -7.99
C TRP A 175 18.06 7.58 -7.16
N LEU A 176 18.49 7.44 -5.90
CA LEU A 176 19.06 8.53 -5.15
C LEU A 176 20.57 8.42 -5.23
N GLN A 177 21.18 9.43 -5.84
CA GLN A 177 22.61 9.46 -6.11
C GLN A 177 23.18 10.84 -5.81
N ARG A 178 24.50 10.97 -5.89
CA ARG A 178 25.18 12.25 -5.71
C ARG A 178 24.97 13.15 -6.94
N GLY A 179 24.58 14.39 -6.71
CA GLY A 179 24.65 15.49 -7.69
C GLY A 179 25.70 16.52 -7.26
N GLU A 180 25.84 17.59 -8.05
CA GLU A 180 26.83 18.65 -7.82
C GLU A 180 26.56 19.42 -6.52
N GLU A 181 25.30 19.79 -6.27
CA GLU A 181 24.90 20.59 -5.10
C GLU A 181 24.40 19.76 -3.91
N GLY A 182 24.25 18.44 -4.07
CA GLY A 182 23.69 17.55 -3.05
C GLY A 182 23.12 16.26 -3.65
N PRO A 183 22.49 15.39 -2.83
CA PRO A 183 21.80 14.22 -3.33
C PRO A 183 20.66 14.60 -4.28
N VAL A 184 20.51 13.82 -5.35
CA VAL A 184 19.53 14.05 -6.42
C VAL A 184 18.82 12.74 -6.72
N TRP A 185 17.49 12.82 -6.82
CA TRP A 185 16.65 11.77 -7.36
C TRP A 185 16.73 11.79 -8.89
N LYS A 186 17.25 10.72 -9.48
CA LYS A 186 17.08 10.42 -10.89
C LYS A 186 15.80 9.59 -11.05
N VAL A 187 14.83 10.09 -11.80
CA VAL A 187 13.56 9.42 -12.08
C VAL A 187 13.47 9.13 -13.58
N ARG A 188 13.64 7.86 -13.94
CA ARG A 188 13.41 7.39 -15.31
C ARG A 188 11.95 7.05 -15.49
N LEU A 189 11.38 7.43 -16.63
CA LEU A 189 9.97 7.25 -16.91
C LEU A 189 9.77 6.47 -18.21
N TRP A 190 8.71 5.66 -18.23
CA TRP A 190 8.23 4.99 -19.42
C TRP A 190 6.79 5.41 -19.71
N ALA A 191 6.45 5.50 -20.99
CA ALA A 191 5.11 5.81 -21.45
C ALA A 191 4.64 4.80 -22.50
N THR A 192 3.32 4.64 -22.63
CA THR A 192 2.70 3.85 -23.70
C THR A 192 3.06 4.40 -25.08
N LYS A 193 3.42 3.53 -26.03
CA LYS A 193 3.62 3.93 -27.43
C LYS A 193 2.30 4.23 -28.14
N LEU A 194 2.28 5.25 -29.00
CA LEU A 194 1.09 5.69 -29.72
C LEU A 194 0.61 4.65 -30.74
N ARG A 195 1.53 4.06 -31.51
CA ARG A 195 1.21 3.06 -32.55
C ARG A 195 1.00 1.64 -32.02
N ASN A 196 1.52 1.33 -30.83
CA ASN A 196 1.38 0.01 -30.22
C ASN A 196 1.19 0.12 -28.70
N PRO A 197 -0.06 0.24 -28.23
CA PRO A 197 -0.36 0.48 -26.82
C PRO A 197 0.03 -0.64 -25.85
N GLU A 198 0.37 -1.83 -26.34
CA GLU A 198 0.85 -2.95 -25.52
C GLU A 198 2.34 -2.82 -25.16
N ARG A 199 3.05 -1.86 -25.77
CA ARG A 199 4.46 -1.60 -25.52
C ARG A 199 4.65 -0.25 -24.87
N ASP A 200 5.70 -0.16 -24.06
CA ASP A 200 6.18 1.09 -23.54
C ASP A 200 7.47 1.55 -24.23
N ALA A 201 7.75 2.84 -24.09
CA ALA A 201 8.98 3.49 -24.52
C ALA A 201 9.62 4.19 -23.32
N ASP A 202 10.93 4.10 -23.21
CA ASP A 202 11.71 4.92 -22.29
C ASP A 202 11.65 6.38 -22.80
N VAL A 203 11.05 7.26 -22.00
CA VAL A 203 10.89 8.69 -22.33
C VAL A 203 11.95 9.57 -21.71
N GLY A 204 12.92 8.98 -21.00
CA GLY A 204 14.08 9.67 -20.43
C GLY A 204 14.02 9.85 -18.92
N ASP A 205 14.89 10.74 -18.45
CA ASP A 205 15.22 10.92 -17.04
C ASP A 205 14.90 12.34 -16.57
N VAL A 206 14.27 12.48 -15.40
CA VAL A 206 14.11 13.75 -14.69
C VAL A 206 14.92 13.71 -13.40
N TYR A 207 15.69 14.76 -13.14
CA TYR A 207 16.55 14.88 -11.97
C TYR A 207 15.95 15.89 -11.00
N VAL A 208 15.64 15.45 -9.78
CA VAL A 208 14.99 16.24 -8.74
C VAL A 208 15.91 16.34 -7.54
N SER A 209 16.21 17.56 -7.08
CA SER A 209 16.97 17.82 -5.85
C SER A 209 16.31 17.11 -4.66
N ALA A 210 17.09 16.34 -3.90
CA ALA A 210 16.60 15.71 -2.68
C ALA A 210 16.49 16.70 -1.51
N ASP A 211 16.97 17.94 -1.67
CA ASP A 211 16.97 18.96 -0.62
C ASP A 211 15.67 19.79 -0.66
N ASP A 212 15.35 20.36 -1.82
CA ASP A 212 14.20 21.27 -1.98
C ASP A 212 13.12 20.74 -2.93
N GLY A 213 13.40 19.66 -3.65
CA GLY A 213 12.45 19.03 -4.56
C GLY A 213 12.31 19.75 -5.90
N LYS A 214 13.22 20.66 -6.25
CA LYS A 214 13.22 21.29 -7.57
C LYS A 214 13.79 20.37 -8.62
N VAL A 215 13.30 20.49 -9.85
CA VAL A 215 13.91 19.85 -11.01
C VAL A 215 15.21 20.58 -11.32
N VAL A 216 16.32 19.84 -11.32
CA VAL A 216 17.68 20.37 -11.62
C VAL A 216 18.13 20.04 -13.04
N ARG A 217 17.55 18.99 -13.65
CA ARG A 217 17.78 18.61 -15.06
C ARG A 217 16.61 17.77 -15.56
N SER A 218 16.26 17.92 -16.84
CA SER A 218 15.21 17.14 -17.51
C SER A 218 15.74 16.69 -18.88
N ASP A 219 15.97 15.38 -19.03
CA ASP A 219 16.52 14.76 -20.23
C ASP A 219 15.43 13.90 -20.91
N LEU A 220 14.32 14.55 -21.26
CA LEU A 220 13.13 13.90 -21.81
C LEU A 220 13.17 13.80 -23.34
N HIS A 221 12.80 12.64 -23.86
CA HIS A 221 12.83 12.30 -25.28
C HIS A 221 11.44 11.81 -25.74
N ILE A 222 10.48 12.74 -25.79
CA ILE A 222 9.06 12.43 -26.04
C ILE A 222 8.83 11.74 -27.39
N ASN A 223 9.64 12.04 -28.39
CA ASN A 223 9.61 11.40 -29.71
C ASN A 223 9.83 9.87 -29.71
N LYS A 224 10.23 9.28 -28.57
CA LYS A 224 10.35 7.81 -28.42
C LYS A 224 8.99 7.09 -28.36
N VAL A 225 7.90 7.83 -28.12
CA VAL A 225 6.53 7.27 -28.02
C VAL A 225 5.84 7.12 -29.38
N ASP A 226 6.37 7.73 -30.44
CA ASP A 226 5.80 7.71 -31.80
C ASP A 226 5.83 6.32 -32.47
#